data_AF-A0A7X8IYS0-F1
#
_entry.id   AF-A0A7X8IYS0-F1
#
_cell.length_a   1.000
_cell.length_b   1.000
_cell.length_c   1.000
_cell.angle_alpha   90.00
_cell.angle_beta   90.00
_cell.angle_gamma   90.00
#
_symmetry.space_group_name_H-M   'P 1'
#
loop_
_entity.id
_entity.type
_entity.pdbx_description
1 polymer ?
#
loop_
_entity_poly.entity_id
_entity_poly.type
_entity_poly.pdbx_seq_one_letter_code
_entity_poly.pdbx_strand_id
1 'polypeptide(L)'
;MRNACALILSLMIPAILFAMVWQSYRYSQLEREIARIEQQQYEIIDENRRLISGISVLSTPERISSVAVEDLGMRKAETKEILRISI
;
A
#
# COMPACT_ATOMS: atom_id res chain seq x y z
N MET A 1 -53.24 20.27 -20.36
CA MET A 1 -51.92 20.62 -19.80
C MET A 1 -51.82 20.37 -18.30
N ARG A 2 -52.72 20.91 -17.46
CA ARG A 2 -52.69 20.74 -15.98
C ARG A 2 -52.63 19.27 -15.50
N ASN A 3 -53.39 18.37 -16.13
CA ASN A 3 -53.46 16.96 -15.74
C ASN A 3 -52.19 16.17 -16.13
N ALA A 4 -51.52 16.55 -17.22
CA ALA A 4 -50.25 15.95 -17.61
C ALA A 4 -49.14 16.34 -16.64
N CYS A 5 -49.11 17.61 -16.20
CA CYS A 5 -48.18 18.06 -15.17
C CYS A 5 -48.40 17.33 -13.83
N ALA A 6 -49.65 17.12 -13.42
CA ALA A 6 -49.98 16.38 -12.20
C ALA A 6 -49.51 14.91 -12.27
N LEU A 7 -49.68 14.24 -13.42
CA LEU A 7 -49.20 12.88 -13.64
C LEU A 7 -47.66 12.79 -13.60
N ILE A 8 -46.98 13.72 -14.26
CA ILE A 8 -45.50 13.77 -14.26
C ILE A 8 -44.99 13.99 -12.84
N LEU A 9 -45.55 14.95 -12.09
CA LEU A 9 -45.20 15.19 -10.69
C LEU A 9 -45.44 13.96 -9.82
N SER A 10 -46.58 13.29 -10.00
CA SER A 10 -46.92 12.08 -9.23
C SER A 10 -45.94 10.93 -9.47
N LEU A 11 -45.30 10.84 -10.65
CA LEU A 11 -44.30 9.82 -10.95
C LEU A 11 -42.87 10.26 -10.58
N MET A 12 -42.58 11.55 -10.71
CA MET A 12 -41.26 12.11 -10.41
C MET A 12 -40.94 12.06 -8.92
N ILE A 13 -41.93 12.30 -8.05
CA ILE A 13 -41.73 12.25 -6.60
C ILE A 13 -41.20 10.87 -6.14
N PRO A 14 -41.88 9.74 -6.42
CA PRO A 14 -41.36 8.43 -6.04
C PRO A 14 -40.06 8.07 -6.76
N ALA A 15 -39.87 8.50 -8.02
CA ALA A 15 -38.63 8.27 -8.74
C ALA A 15 -37.43 8.97 -8.07
N ILE A 16 -37.60 10.22 -7.63
CA ILE A 16 -36.56 10.98 -6.92
C ILE A 16 -36.26 10.34 -5.57
N LEU A 17 -37.28 9.92 -4.82
CA LEU A 17 -37.08 9.23 -3.54
C LEU A 17 -36.28 7.92 -3.72
N PHE A 18 -36.62 7.14 -4.75
CA PHE A 18 -35.87 5.93 -5.08
C PHE A 18 -34.41 6.26 -5.46
N ALA A 19 -34.20 7.28 -6.29
CA ALA A 19 -32.87 7.72 -6.69
C ALA A 19 -32.03 8.17 -5.48
N MET A 20 -32.63 8.87 -4.50
CA MET A 20 -31.95 9.29 -3.28
C MET A 20 -31.50 8.10 -2.44
N VAL A 21 -32.37 7.11 -2.21
CA VAL A 21 -32.02 5.90 -1.47
C VAL A 21 -30.93 5.12 -2.19
N TRP A 22 -31.05 4.96 -3.51
CA TRP A 22 -30.05 4.30 -4.33
C TRP A 22 -28.68 5.00 -4.26
N GLN A 23 -28.68 6.33 -4.38
CA GLN A 23 -27.46 7.13 -4.29
C GLN A 23 -26.83 7.03 -2.90
N SER A 24 -27.62 7.09 -1.83
CA SER A 24 -27.15 6.95 -0.46
C SER A 24 -26.52 5.58 -0.20
N TYR A 25 -27.17 4.51 -0.68
CA TYR A 25 -26.63 3.16 -0.57
C TYR A 25 -25.27 3.02 -1.29
N ARG A 26 -25.17 3.51 -2.52
CA ARG A 26 -23.91 3.46 -3.29
C ARG A 26 -22.81 4.27 -2.64
N TYR A 27 -23.13 5.47 -2.13
CA TYR A 27 -22.17 6.31 -1.44
C TYR A 27 -21.64 5.60 -0.19
N SER A 28 -22.53 5.02 0.62
CA SER A 28 -22.15 4.28 1.83
C SER A 28 -21.31 3.03 1.53
N GLN A 29 -21.57 2.34 0.41
CA GLN A 29 -20.71 1.23 -0.03
C GLN A 29 -19.31 1.73 -0.42
N LEU A 30 -19.23 2.81 -1.18
CA LEU A 30 -17.96 3.39 -1.61
C LEU A 30 -17.13 3.87 -0.43
N GLU A 31 -17.75 4.51 0.55
CA GLU A 31 -17.11 4.98 1.78
C GLU A 31 -16.50 3.81 2.57
N ARG A 32 -17.23 2.70 2.71
CA ARG A 32 -16.70 1.48 3.34
C ARG A 32 -15.52 0.89 2.58
N GLU A 33 -15.57 0.91 1.26
CA GLU A 33 -14.48 0.39 0.43
C GLU A 33 -13.23 1.25 0.55
N ILE A 34 -13.37 2.58 0.57
CA ILE A 34 -12.27 3.52 0.82
C ILE A 34 -11.65 3.23 2.18
N ALA A 35 -12.45 3.18 3.25
CA ALA A 35 -11.96 2.92 4.60
C ALA A 35 -11.22 1.56 4.70
N ARG A 36 -11.73 0.53 4.03
CA ARG A 36 -11.06 -0.78 3.95
C ARG A 36 -9.70 -0.68 3.25
N ILE A 37 -9.63 0.03 2.13
CA ILE A 37 -8.38 0.22 1.37
C ILE A 37 -7.37 1.03 2.18
N GLU A 38 -7.80 2.08 2.88
CA GLU A 38 -6.95 2.89 3.75
C GLU A 38 -6.35 2.06 4.89
N GLN A 39 -7.17 1.21 5.52
CA GLN A 39 -6.69 0.29 6.55
C GLN A 39 -5.64 -0.67 6.02
N GLN A 40 -5.87 -1.25 4.82
CA GLN A 40 -4.89 -2.12 4.17
C GLN A 40 -3.58 -1.39 3.83
N GLN A 41 -3.67 -0.14 3.36
CA GLN A 41 -2.48 0.67 3.10
C GLN A 41 -1.68 0.91 4.38
N TYR A 42 -2.35 1.21 5.50
CA TYR A 42 -1.68 1.42 6.77
C TYR A 42 -0.93 0.16 7.23
N GLU A 43 -1.58 -1.01 7.15
CA GLU A 43 -0.97 -2.30 7.49
C GLU A 43 0.27 -2.60 6.64
N ILE A 44 0.18 -2.38 5.32
CA ILE A 44 1.31 -2.57 4.40
C ILE A 44 2.46 -1.61 4.71
N ILE A 45 2.16 -0.35 5.05
CA ILE A 45 3.19 0.63 5.41
C ILE A 45 3.89 0.23 6.71
N ASP A 46 3.14 -0.23 7.71
CA ASP A 46 3.71 -0.69 8.97
C ASP A 46 4.58 -1.95 8.78
N GLU A 47 4.12 -2.91 7.99
CA GLU A 47 4.90 -4.10 7.63
C GLU A 47 6.20 -3.73 6.91
N ASN A 48 6.13 -2.85 5.90
CA ASN A 48 7.32 -2.38 5.20
C ASN A 48 8.31 -1.67 6.12
N ARG A 49 7.83 -0.86 7.07
CA ARG A 49 8.71 -0.22 8.07
C ARG A 49 9.46 -1.27 8.88
N ARG A 50 8.78 -2.30 9.37
CA ARG A 50 9.40 -3.39 10.14
C ARG A 50 10.43 -4.15 9.30
N LEU A 51 10.12 -4.45 8.04
CA LEU A 51 11.04 -5.12 7.12
C LEU A 51 12.29 -4.29 6.86
N ILE A 52 12.14 -2.98 6.57
CA ILE A 52 13.26 -2.07 6.37
C ILE A 52 14.15 -2.00 7.60
N SER A 53 13.57 -1.90 8.81
CA SER A 53 14.34 -1.95 10.06
C SER A 53 15.10 -3.27 10.21
N GLY A 54 14.48 -4.41 9.91
CA GLY A 54 15.13 -5.73 9.93
C GLY A 54 16.29 -5.82 8.93
N ILE A 55 16.08 -5.37 7.70
CA ILE A 55 17.12 -5.30 6.66
C ILE A 55 18.26 -4.42 7.13
N SER A 56 17.98 -3.25 7.69
CA SER A 56 19.01 -2.32 8.17
C SER A 56 19.87 -2.97 9.25
N VAL A 57 19.29 -3.75 10.17
CA VAL A 57 20.02 -4.49 11.21
C VAL A 57 20.84 -5.64 10.63
N LEU A 58 20.34 -6.32 9.60
CA LEU A 58 21.06 -7.39 8.92
C LEU A 58 22.19 -6.87 8.02
N SER A 59 22.04 -5.66 7.51
CA SER A 59 22.92 -5.05 6.52
C SER A 59 23.92 -4.07 7.14
N THR A 60 24.00 -3.97 8.48
CA THR A 60 24.98 -3.11 9.12
C THR A 60 26.40 -3.56 8.75
N PRO A 61 27.29 -2.63 8.33
CA PRO A 61 28.67 -2.97 8.00
C PRO A 61 29.39 -3.72 9.13
N GLU A 62 29.13 -3.38 10.39
CA GLU A 62 29.68 -4.11 11.54
C GLU A 62 29.28 -5.60 11.52
N ARG A 63 28.01 -5.92 11.26
CA ARG A 63 27.53 -7.31 11.25
C ARG A 63 28.03 -8.08 10.04
N ILE A 64 28.08 -7.43 8.88
CA ILE A 64 28.68 -8.03 7.68
C ILE A 64 30.16 -8.33 7.93
N SER A 65 30.87 -7.40 8.57
CA SER A 65 32.28 -7.57 8.92
C SER A 65 32.49 -8.68 9.96
N SER A 66 31.63 -8.78 10.97
CA SER A 66 31.75 -9.83 12.00
C SER A 66 31.52 -11.20 11.38
N VAL A 67 30.46 -11.39 10.59
CA VAL A 67 30.21 -12.67 9.89
C VAL A 67 31.35 -13.02 8.93
N ALA A 68 31.87 -12.05 8.18
CA ALA A 68 32.99 -12.28 7.27
C ALA A 68 34.24 -12.78 8.01
N VAL A 69 34.57 -12.19 9.16
CA VAL A 69 35.79 -12.54 9.90
C VAL A 69 35.60 -13.77 10.79
N GLU A 70 34.50 -13.83 11.54
CA GLU A 70 34.27 -14.83 12.59
C GLU A 70 33.71 -16.14 12.02
N ASP A 71 32.71 -16.07 11.13
CA ASP A 71 32.05 -17.27 10.60
C ASP A 71 32.71 -17.79 9.32
N LEU A 72 33.14 -16.87 8.45
CA LEU A 72 33.68 -17.19 7.13
C LEU A 72 35.21 -17.17 7.07
N GLY A 73 35.89 -16.76 8.16
CA GLY A 73 37.35 -16.72 8.24
C GLY A 73 38.00 -15.79 7.20
N MET A 74 37.25 -14.83 6.67
CA MET A 74 37.72 -13.90 5.65
C MET A 74 38.69 -12.89 6.26
N ARG A 75 39.68 -12.51 5.45
CA ARG A 75 40.65 -11.46 5.76
C ARG A 75 40.77 -10.51 4.58
N LYS A 76 41.30 -9.31 4.81
CA LYS A 76 41.68 -8.42 3.70
C LYS A 76 42.72 -9.11 2.83
N ALA A 77 42.49 -9.06 1.51
CA ALA A 77 43.44 -9.56 0.52
C ALA A 77 44.68 -8.66 0.49
N GLU A 78 45.84 -9.28 0.37
CA GLU A 78 47.10 -8.56 0.14
C GLU A 78 47.17 -8.09 -1.31
N THR A 79 47.97 -7.05 -1.58
CA THR A 79 48.10 -6.47 -2.93
C THR A 79 48.52 -7.50 -3.98
N LYS A 80 49.31 -8.51 -3.58
CA LYS A 80 49.75 -9.63 -4.45
C LYS A 80 48.64 -10.61 -4.85
N GLU A 81 47.50 -10.57 -4.15
CA GLU A 81 46.33 -11.43 -4.37
C GLU A 81 45.27 -10.74 -5.25
N ILE A 82 45.49 -9.47 -5.63
CA ILE A 82 44.52 -8.67 -6.41
C ILE A 82 44.90 -8.67 -7.89
N LEU A 83 44.09 -9.32 -8.73
CA LEU A 83 44.22 -9.26 -10.19
C LEU A 83 43.32 -8.14 -10.74
N ARG A 84 43.92 -7.14 -11.40
CA ARG A 84 43.18 -6.06 -12.07
C ARG A 84 43.09 -6.33 -13.57
N ILE A 85 41.88 -6.54 -14.08
CA ILE A 85 41.60 -6.70 -15.51
C ILE A 85 41.11 -5.36 -16.05
N SER A 86 41.77 -4.83 -17.08
CA SER A 86 41.32 -3.67 -17.86
C SER A 86 40.71 -4.15 -19.18
N ILE A 87 39.49 -3.71 -19.47
CA ILE A 87 38.77 -3.94 -20.74
C ILE A 87 38.99 -2.72 -21.65
#